data_AF-A0A1V5JPL6-F1
#
_entry.id   AF-A0A1V5JPL6-F1
#
_cell.length_a   1.000
_cell.length_b   1.000
_cell.length_c   1.000
_cell.angle_alpha   90.00
_cell.angle_beta   90.00
_cell.angle_gamma   90.00
#
_symmetry.space_group_name_H-M   'P 1'
#
loop_
_entity.id
_entity.type
_entity.pdbx_description
1 polymer ?
#
loop_
_entity_poly.entity_id
_entity_poly.type
_entity_poly.pdbx_seq_one_letter_code
_entity_poly.pdbx_strand_id
1 'polypeptide(L)'
;MQVRKGKRGPFLGCSNYPNCKNIMPMSLGFKCPKPDCEGEIVQQLSKRGKMFYACNKEGCDFISWTRPVEGECPDCGAKFLIKKGDKLVCPNPDCGHARED
;
A
#
# COMPACT_ATOMS: atom_id res chain seq x y z
N MET A 1 9.89 11.77 -14.18
CA MET A 1 8.98 11.79 -13.01
C MET A 1 9.74 12.26 -11.79
N GLN A 2 9.07 12.81 -10.79
CA GLN A 2 9.67 13.26 -9.53
C GLN A 2 8.78 12.89 -8.34
N VAL A 3 9.38 12.55 -7.19
CA VAL A 3 8.66 12.35 -5.93
C VAL A 3 8.20 13.70 -5.40
N ARG A 4 6.90 13.87 -5.23
CA ARG A 4 6.28 15.10 -4.72
C ARG A 4 5.55 14.79 -3.41
N LYS A 5 5.46 15.75 -2.51
CA LYS A 5 4.69 15.61 -1.25
C LYS A 5 3.30 16.20 -1.43
N GLY A 6 2.27 15.41 -1.14
CA GLY A 6 0.88 15.86 -1.10
C GLY A 6 0.24 15.64 0.28
N LYS A 7 -1.00 16.10 0.45
CA LYS A 7 -1.77 15.94 1.70
C LYS A 7 -1.91 14.48 2.17
N ARG A 8 -1.81 13.52 1.25
CA ARG A 8 -1.98 12.08 1.51
C ARG A 8 -0.66 11.32 1.54
N GLY A 9 0.47 12.03 1.56
CA GLY A 9 1.81 11.46 1.53
C GLY A 9 2.58 11.77 0.24
N PRO A 10 3.80 11.24 0.12
CA PRO A 10 4.59 11.36 -1.10
C PRO A 10 3.97 10.55 -2.23
N PHE A 11 4.03 11.06 -3.46
CA PHE A 11 3.55 10.40 -4.68
C PHE A 11 4.51 10.64 -5.84
N LEU A 12 4.55 9.72 -6.80
CA LEU A 12 5.37 9.85 -8.00
C LEU A 12 4.61 10.63 -9.09
N GLY A 13 4.98 11.89 -9.30
CA GLY A 13 4.32 12.78 -10.25
C GLY A 13 5.09 12.99 -11.54
N CYS A 14 4.36 13.41 -12.58
CA CYS A 14 4.91 14.01 -13.80
C CYS A 14 5.92 15.13 -13.47
N SER A 15 6.99 15.26 -14.28
CA SER A 15 7.96 16.34 -14.11
C SER A 15 7.31 17.72 -14.30
N ASN A 16 6.37 17.83 -15.25
CA ASN A 16 5.64 19.06 -15.60
C ASN A 16 4.37 19.29 -14.75
N TYR A 17 4.33 18.82 -13.51
CA TYR A 17 3.22 19.11 -12.58
C TYR A 17 3.28 20.60 -12.16
N PRO A 18 2.15 21.33 -12.10
CA PRO A 18 0.75 20.86 -12.07
C PRO A 18 0.05 20.71 -13.44
N ASN A 19 0.72 21.04 -14.55
CA ASN A 19 0.13 20.95 -15.90
C ASN A 19 -0.14 19.49 -16.31
N CYS A 20 0.76 18.56 -15.97
CA CYS A 20 0.51 17.12 -16.05
C CYS A 20 0.17 16.57 -14.65
N LYS A 21 -1.07 16.11 -14.45
CA LYS A 21 -1.56 15.51 -13.20
C LYS A 21 -1.44 13.97 -13.15
N ASN A 22 -0.68 13.38 -14.07
CA ASN A 22 -0.47 11.93 -14.06
C ASN A 22 0.39 11.54 -12.85
N ILE A 23 -0.08 10.52 -12.12
CA ILE A 23 0.56 9.97 -10.93
C ILE A 23 0.84 8.50 -11.22
N MET A 24 2.11 8.10 -11.10
CA MET A 24 2.49 6.71 -11.29
C MET A 24 2.50 5.94 -9.96
N PRO A 25 2.37 4.60 -10.03
CA PRO A 25 2.56 3.73 -8.88
C PRO A 25 3.91 3.99 -8.22
N MET A 26 3.93 4.08 -6.89
CA MET A 26 5.16 4.17 -6.12
C MET A 26 5.27 2.96 -5.21
N SER A 27 6.34 2.17 -5.34
CA SER A 27 6.61 1.08 -4.42
C SER A 27 6.89 1.61 -3.02
N LEU A 28 6.28 0.99 -2.03
CA LEU A 28 6.52 1.30 -0.62
C LEU A 28 7.64 0.44 -0.02
N GLY A 29 8.16 -0.54 -0.77
CA GLY A 29 9.14 -1.51 -0.28
C GLY A 29 8.54 -2.63 0.58
N PHE A 30 7.21 -2.69 0.71
CA PHE A 30 6.53 -3.80 1.39
C PHE A 30 6.26 -4.94 0.42
N LYS A 31 6.59 -6.17 0.81
CA LYS A 31 6.20 -7.37 0.07
C LYS A 31 4.70 -7.64 0.21
N CYS A 32 4.12 -8.30 -0.78
CA CYS A 32 2.74 -8.74 -0.74
C CYS A 32 2.51 -9.66 0.48
N PRO A 33 1.41 -9.49 1.21
CA PRO A 33 1.14 -10.30 2.40
C PRO A 33 0.59 -11.69 2.08
N LYS A 34 0.26 -11.96 0.80
CA LYS A 34 -0.18 -13.30 0.38
C LYS A 34 1.04 -14.23 0.28
N PRO A 35 0.99 -15.42 0.89
CA PRO A 35 2.12 -16.36 0.88
C PRO A 35 2.52 -16.82 -0.53
N ASP A 36 1.54 -16.90 -1.44
CA ASP A 36 1.76 -17.28 -2.85
C ASP A 36 2.10 -16.07 -3.76
N CYS A 37 2.43 -14.91 -3.19
CA CYS A 37 2.69 -13.70 -3.96
C CYS A 37 4.00 -13.04 -3.58
N GLU A 38 4.95 -13.06 -4.51
CA GLU A 38 6.22 -12.32 -4.39
C GLU A 38 6.13 -10.87 -4.88
N GLY A 39 4.91 -10.36 -5.11
CA GLY A 39 4.72 -8.99 -5.54
C GLY A 39 5.07 -7.97 -4.45
N GLU A 40 5.03 -6.70 -4.83
CA GLU A 40 5.25 -5.59 -3.91
C GLU A 40 4.01 -4.71 -3.82
N ILE A 41 3.82 -4.11 -2.64
CA ILE A 41 2.75 -3.15 -2.41
C ILE A 41 3.17 -1.79 -2.95
N VAL A 42 2.38 -1.32 -3.91
CA VAL A 42 2.52 -0.02 -4.54
C VAL A 42 1.37 0.88 -4.14
N GLN A 43 1.67 2.16 -3.93
CA GLN A 43 0.66 3.19 -3.80
C GLN A 43 0.16 3.59 -5.19
N GLN A 44 -1.14 3.53 -5.42
CA GLN A 44 -1.79 3.87 -6.68
C GLN A 44 -2.95 4.86 -6.49
N LEU A 45 -3.35 5.51 -7.58
CA LEU A 45 -4.50 6.41 -7.62
C LEU A 45 -5.65 5.75 -8.39
N SER A 46 -6.82 5.70 -7.79
CA SER A 46 -8.03 5.24 -8.45
C SER A 46 -8.47 6.25 -9.51
N LYS A 47 -9.28 5.82 -10.48
CA LYS A 47 -9.92 6.68 -11.49
C LYS A 47 -10.66 7.88 -10.88
N ARG A 48 -11.16 7.74 -9.64
CA ARG A 48 -11.83 8.78 -8.86
C ARG A 48 -10.88 9.68 -8.04
N GLY A 49 -9.58 9.53 -8.19
CA GLY A 49 -8.57 10.32 -7.47
C GLY A 49 -8.39 9.93 -6.00
N LYS A 50 -8.88 8.76 -5.55
CA LYS A 50 -8.61 8.21 -4.22
C LYS A 50 -7.32 7.40 -4.24
N MET A 51 -6.47 7.55 -3.22
CA MET A 51 -5.28 6.72 -3.08
C MET A 51 -5.66 5.36 -2.51
N PHE A 52 -5.02 4.32 -3.01
CA PHE A 52 -5.12 2.96 -2.50
C PHE A 52 -3.76 2.27 -2.63
N TYR A 53 -3.60 1.16 -1.93
CA TYR A 53 -2.38 0.37 -1.86
C TYR A 53 -2.70 -1.01 -2.38
N ALA A 54 -2.06 -1.42 -3.46
CA ALA A 54 -2.33 -2.70 -4.09
C ALA A 54 -1.04 -3.42 -4.42
N CYS A 55 -1.14 -4.74 -4.57
CA CYS A 55 -0.03 -5.51 -5.10
C CYS A 55 0.21 -5.15 -6.58
N ASN A 56 1.47 -5.05 -6.99
CA ASN A 56 1.84 -4.82 -8.39
C ASN A 56 1.79 -6.11 -9.26
N LYS A 57 1.72 -7.29 -8.64
CA LYS A 57 1.79 -8.57 -9.39
C LYS A 57 0.44 -8.89 -10.04
N GLU A 58 0.46 -9.21 -11.33
CA GLU A 58 -0.72 -9.66 -12.07
C GLU A 58 -1.27 -10.95 -11.46
N GLY A 59 -2.60 -11.03 -11.28
CA GLY A 59 -3.26 -12.13 -10.59
C GLY A 59 -3.43 -11.94 -9.07
N CYS A 60 -2.81 -10.94 -8.46
CA CYS A 60 -2.99 -10.65 -7.04
C CYS A 60 -4.08 -9.59 -6.79
N ASP A 61 -5.24 -10.00 -6.29
CA ASP A 61 -6.36 -9.09 -5.96
C ASP A 61 -6.22 -8.34 -4.62
N PHE A 62 -4.99 -8.17 -4.11
CA PHE A 62 -4.79 -7.49 -2.83
C PHE A 62 -4.92 -5.97 -3.00
N ILE A 63 -5.90 -5.38 -2.30
CA ILE A 63 -6.18 -3.94 -2.30
C ILE A 63 -6.47 -3.47 -0.86
N SER A 64 -5.84 -2.37 -0.46
CA SER A 64 -6.07 -1.68 0.81
C SER A 64 -6.34 -0.19 0.56
N TRP A 65 -7.36 0.35 1.24
CA TRP A 65 -7.69 1.77 1.22
C TRP A 65 -6.97 2.57 2.30
N THR A 66 -6.35 1.90 3.25
CA THR A 66 -5.60 2.51 4.34
C THR A 66 -4.12 2.32 4.11
N ARG A 67 -3.33 3.32 4.55
CA ARG A 67 -1.88 3.27 4.47
C ARG A 67 -1.34 2.09 5.28
N PRO A 68 -0.51 1.22 4.68
CA PRO A 68 0.20 0.20 5.43
C PRO A 68 1.19 0.86 6.40
N VAL A 69 1.21 0.36 7.62
CA VAL A 69 2.08 0.77 8.72
C VAL A 69 3.21 -0.24 8.81
N GLU A 70 4.44 0.25 8.95
CA GLU A 70 5.62 -0.59 9.18
C GLU A 70 5.40 -1.43 10.45
N GLY A 71 5.44 -2.75 10.32
CA GLY A 71 5.14 -3.64 11.43
C GLY A 71 5.20 -5.09 10.99
N GLU A 72 6.02 -5.87 11.68
CA GLU A 72 6.15 -7.30 11.39
C GLU A 72 5.09 -8.10 12.15
N CYS A 73 4.34 -8.93 11.42
CA CYS A 73 3.36 -9.84 12.00
C CYS A 73 4.09 -11.08 12.54
N PRO A 74 3.99 -11.41 13.85
CA PRO A 74 4.65 -12.58 14.43
C PRO A 74 4.05 -13.91 13.95
N ASP A 75 2.82 -13.88 13.44
CA ASP A 75 2.02 -15.06 13.12
C ASP A 75 2.27 -15.56 11.69
N CYS A 76 2.41 -14.64 10.73
CA CYS A 76 2.62 -14.98 9.31
C CYS A 76 3.85 -14.30 8.67
N GLY A 77 4.60 -13.48 9.40
CA GLY A 77 5.80 -12.80 8.89
C GLY A 77 5.53 -11.63 7.92
N ALA A 78 4.29 -11.16 7.82
CA ALA A 78 3.99 -9.98 7.00
C ALA A 78 4.82 -8.77 7.47
N LYS A 79 5.39 -8.01 6.53
CA LYS A 79 6.29 -6.86 6.80
C LYS A 79 5.57 -5.58 7.18
N PHE A 80 4.24 -5.58 7.08
CA PHE A 80 3.41 -4.41 7.37
C PHE A 80 2.04 -4.83 7.92
N LEU A 81 1.40 -3.88 8.60
CA LEU A 81 0.04 -4.00 9.13
C LEU A 81 -0.86 -2.90 8.56
N ILE A 82 -2.17 -3.08 8.64
CA ILE A 82 -3.15 -2.08 8.20
C ILE A 82 -3.91 -1.56 9.40
N LYS A 83 -4.03 -0.22 9.52
CA LYS A 83 -4.86 0.39 10.56
C LYS A 83 -6.35 0.29 10.20
N LYS A 84 -7.14 -0.31 11.09
CA LYS A 84 -8.60 -0.46 10.98
C LYS A 84 -9.24 0.10 12.25
N GLY A 85 -9.57 1.39 12.22
CA GLY A 85 -9.96 2.14 13.42
C GLY A 85 -8.73 2.38 14.31
N ASP A 86 -8.80 1.92 15.55
CA ASP A 86 -7.71 2.02 16.55
C ASP A 86 -6.82 0.76 16.63
N LYS A 87 -7.06 -0.23 15.78
CA LYS A 87 -6.31 -1.49 15.78
C LYS A 87 -5.50 -1.68 14.51
N LEU A 88 -4.32 -2.27 14.64
CA LEU A 88 -3.48 -2.72 13.52
C LEU A 88 -3.79 -4.19 13.23
N VAL A 89 -4.28 -4.47 12.02
CA VAL A 89 -4.64 -5.82 11.59
C VAL A 89 -3.67 -6.33 10.53
N CYS A 90 -3.42 -7.63 10.55
CA CYS A 90 -2.64 -8.31 9.54
C CYS A 90 -3.39 -8.26 8.20
N PRO A 91 -2.72 -7.87 7.11
CA PRO A 91 -3.31 -7.83 5.77
C PRO A 91 -3.40 -9.20 5.09
N ASN A 92 -2.77 -10.24 5.65
CA ASN A 92 -2.76 -11.58 5.06
C ASN A 92 -4.13 -12.25 5.30
N PRO A 93 -4.86 -12.68 4.26
CA PRO A 93 -6.17 -13.34 4.44
C PRO A 93 -6.10 -14.64 5.24
N ASP A 94 -4.94 -15.31 5.26
CA ASP A 94 -4.72 -16.54 6.02
C ASP A 94 -4.36 -16.27 7.50
N CYS A 95 -4.17 -14.99 7.87
CA CYS A 95 -3.72 -14.59 9.20
C CYS A 95 -4.70 -13.59 9.83
N GLY A 96 -5.32 -13.99 10.94
CA GLY A 96 -6.26 -13.16 11.69
C GLY A 96 -5.63 -12.23 12.72
N HIS A 97 -4.30 -12.05 12.72
CA HIS A 97 -3.61 -11.31 13.77
C HIS A 97 -4.05 -9.84 13.80
N ALA A 98 -4.43 -9.37 14.98
CA ALA A 98 -4.79 -7.98 15.23
C ALA A 98 -4.16 -7.54 16.55
N ARG A 99 -3.48 -6.40 16.55
CA ARG A 99 -2.92 -5.76 17.74
C ARG A 99 -3.49 -4.36 17.90
N GLU A 100 -3.50 -3.87 19.12
CA GLU A 100 -3.88 -2.48 19.43
C GLU A 100 -2.66 -1.57 19.14
N ASP A 101 -2.90 -0.37 18.60
CA ASP A 101 -1.87 0.60 18.19
C ASP A 101 -1.27 1.34 19.38
#